data_AF-A0A7G6VRZ3-F1
#
_entry.id   AF-A0A7G6VRZ3-F1
#
_cell.length_a   1.000
_cell.length_b   1.000
_cell.length_c   1.000
_cell.angle_alpha   90.00
_cell.angle_beta   90.00
_cell.angle_gamma   90.00
#
_symmetry.space_group_name_H-M   'P 1'
#
loop_
_entity.id
_entity.type
_entity.pdbx_description
1 polymer ?
#
loop_
_entity_poly.entity_id
_entity_poly.type
_entity_poly.pdbx_seq_one_letter_code
_entity_poly.pdbx_strand_id
1 'polypeptide(L)'
;MDVRALDIALLQAVNGFAGRWPLLDLVMTKVVALYSVKTLPLVLCIVWLWFLADDEDAQARRRNRIASALLGMFLALVVSRVMQNLMPHLPRPMHTAGLDLITPIGASMDELQGWSSFPSDHAAMSLAISYGIWRESRKLGILAFAWAILVICLPRVYSGFHFPSDLIAGGLIGVACVYLVTRLVPRPLNLRLPLQNRPYGQSIFYTATFAILFWIATMFGDVRSISKGLFEVAALGEVQYEESEPEPEPGQGFAAVAPLDAS
;
A
#
# COMPACT_ATOMS: atom_id res chain seq x y z
N MET A 1 -4.49 7.62 -29.42
CA MET A 1 -5.52 7.56 -28.36
C MET A 1 -4.89 8.14 -27.11
N ASP A 2 -5.50 9.16 -26.52
CA ASP A 2 -5.01 9.75 -25.26
C ASP A 2 -5.04 8.69 -24.14
N VAL A 3 -3.95 8.56 -23.38
CA VAL A 3 -3.83 7.60 -22.27
C VAL A 3 -4.95 7.83 -21.26
N ARG A 4 -5.29 9.09 -21.01
CA ARG A 4 -6.37 9.46 -20.08
C ARG A 4 -7.75 9.02 -20.59
N ALA A 5 -8.00 9.17 -21.89
CA ALA A 5 -9.25 8.71 -22.50
C ALA A 5 -9.37 7.18 -22.44
N LEU A 6 -8.28 6.45 -22.64
CA LEU A 6 -8.25 4.99 -22.47
C LEU A 6 -8.54 4.59 -21.02
N ASP A 7 -7.89 5.24 -20.05
CA ASP A 7 -8.12 4.96 -18.62
C ASP A 7 -9.57 5.14 -18.22
N ILE A 8 -10.19 6.26 -18.64
CA ILE A 8 -11.60 6.54 -18.36
C ILE A 8 -12.50 5.50 -19.03
N ALA A 9 -12.26 5.17 -20.29
CA ALA A 9 -13.06 4.18 -21.01
C ALA A 9 -12.99 2.79 -20.36
N LEU A 10 -11.79 2.34 -19.96
CA LEU A 10 -11.60 1.07 -19.26
C LEU A 10 -12.24 1.08 -17.87
N LEU A 11 -12.05 2.17 -17.12
CA LEU A 11 -12.65 2.34 -15.81
C LEU A 11 -14.17 2.26 -15.90
N GLN A 12 -14.79 3.03 -16.80
CA GLN A 12 -16.25 3.03 -16.99
C GLN A 12 -16.76 1.68 -17.51
N ALA A 13 -16.01 0.99 -18.36
CA ALA A 13 -16.38 -0.36 -18.81
C ALA A 13 -16.44 -1.36 -17.64
N VAL A 14 -15.49 -1.30 -16.70
CA VAL A 14 -15.46 -2.17 -15.52
C VAL A 14 -16.49 -1.73 -14.47
N ASN A 15 -16.58 -0.43 -14.19
CA ASN A 15 -17.53 0.10 -13.22
C ASN A 15 -18.98 0.02 -13.71
N GLY A 16 -19.22 -0.06 -15.03
CA GLY A 16 -20.56 -0.22 -15.59
C GLY A 16 -21.30 -1.50 -15.16
N PHE A 17 -20.61 -2.45 -14.54
CA PHE A 17 -21.22 -3.61 -13.89
C PHE A 17 -21.68 -3.36 -12.44
N ALA A 18 -21.16 -2.30 -11.79
CA ALA A 18 -21.51 -1.91 -10.43
C ALA A 18 -22.99 -1.54 -10.32
N GLY A 19 -23.62 -1.92 -9.20
CA GLY A 19 -25.04 -1.70 -8.95
C GLY A 19 -25.99 -2.57 -9.78
N ARG A 20 -25.50 -3.33 -10.78
CA ARG A 20 -26.33 -4.23 -11.59
C ARG A 20 -26.51 -5.62 -10.97
N TRP A 21 -25.48 -6.12 -10.30
CA TRP A 21 -25.44 -7.49 -9.75
C TRP A 21 -25.05 -7.46 -8.27
N PRO A 22 -26.00 -7.60 -7.33
CA PRO A 22 -25.71 -7.47 -5.89
C PRO A 22 -24.64 -8.43 -5.38
N LEU A 23 -24.58 -9.66 -5.93
CA LEU A 23 -23.54 -10.63 -5.57
C LEU A 23 -22.15 -10.18 -6.05
N LEU A 24 -22.06 -9.59 -7.25
CA LEU A 24 -20.79 -9.09 -7.78
C LEU A 24 -20.29 -7.92 -6.95
N ASP A 25 -21.16 -6.97 -6.61
CA ASP A 25 -20.85 -5.85 -5.73
C ASP A 25 -20.35 -6.35 -4.37
N LEU A 26 -21.07 -7.30 -3.76
CA LEU A 26 -20.67 -7.89 -2.49
C LEU A 26 -19.28 -8.52 -2.57
N VAL A 27 -19.01 -9.32 -3.62
CA VAL A 27 -17.70 -9.96 -3.82
C VAL A 27 -16.61 -8.91 -3.98
N MET A 28 -16.79 -7.93 -4.88
CA MET A 28 -15.79 -6.91 -5.15
C MET A 28 -15.49 -6.07 -3.91
N THR A 29 -16.52 -5.59 -3.22
CA THR A 29 -16.38 -4.80 -2.00
C THR A 29 -15.75 -5.61 -0.86
N LYS A 30 -16.15 -6.88 -0.65
CA LYS A 30 -15.55 -7.72 0.41
C LYS A 30 -14.12 -8.09 0.10
N VAL A 31 -13.78 -8.34 -1.16
CA VAL A 31 -12.39 -8.59 -1.57
C VAL A 31 -11.53 -7.34 -1.34
N VAL A 32 -12.04 -6.14 -1.62
CA VAL A 32 -11.36 -4.88 -1.24
C VAL A 32 -11.16 -4.80 0.27
N ALA A 33 -12.17 -5.14 1.08
CA ALA A 33 -12.13 -4.95 2.53
C ALA A 33 -11.27 -6.00 3.26
N LEU A 34 -11.29 -7.26 2.83
CA LEU A 34 -10.68 -8.37 3.57
C LEU A 34 -9.21 -8.59 3.17
N TYR A 35 -8.28 -8.15 4.03
CA TYR A 35 -6.84 -8.33 3.80
C TYR A 35 -6.42 -9.78 3.61
N SER A 36 -6.97 -10.69 4.43
CA SER A 36 -6.66 -12.12 4.39
C SER A 36 -7.01 -12.76 3.05
N VAL A 37 -8.02 -12.27 2.33
CA VAL A 37 -8.34 -12.81 1.00
C VAL A 37 -7.29 -12.34 -0.01
N LYS A 38 -6.86 -11.08 0.06
CA LYS A 38 -5.93 -10.49 -0.91
C LYS A 38 -4.53 -11.07 -0.81
N THR A 39 -3.86 -10.87 0.32
CA THR A 39 -2.40 -11.03 0.43
C THR A 39 -1.96 -12.34 1.06
N LEU A 40 -2.81 -13.01 1.85
CA LEU A 40 -2.47 -14.27 2.49
C LEU A 40 -2.08 -15.37 1.48
N PRO A 41 -2.78 -15.59 0.35
CA PRO A 41 -2.37 -16.63 -0.60
C PRO A 41 -0.97 -16.42 -1.17
N LEU A 42 -0.57 -15.16 -1.37
CA LEU A 42 0.78 -14.82 -1.83
C LEU A 42 1.83 -15.10 -0.73
N VAL A 43 1.51 -14.78 0.53
CA VAL A 43 2.35 -15.09 1.69
C VAL A 43 2.49 -16.60 1.88
N LEU A 44 1.42 -17.37 1.73
CA LEU A 44 1.47 -18.84 1.79
C LEU A 44 2.35 -19.42 0.69
N CYS A 45 2.34 -18.86 -0.52
CA CYS A 45 3.27 -19.25 -1.58
C CYS A 45 4.73 -18.98 -1.20
N ILE A 46 5.02 -17.83 -0.58
CA ILE A 46 6.37 -17.50 -0.07
C ILE A 46 6.80 -18.50 1.00
N VAL A 47 5.95 -18.78 1.98
CA VAL A 47 6.23 -19.74 3.06
C VAL A 47 6.44 -21.15 2.50
N TRP A 48 5.58 -21.59 1.58
CA TRP A 48 5.73 -22.86 0.89
C TRP A 48 7.10 -22.96 0.20
N LEU A 49 7.47 -21.96 -0.60
CA LEU A 49 8.76 -21.93 -1.27
C LEU A 49 9.94 -21.88 -0.29
N TRP A 50 9.80 -21.19 0.85
CA TRP A 50 10.84 -21.10 1.88
C TRP A 50 11.22 -22.45 2.50
N PHE A 51 10.24 -23.34 2.65
CA PHE A 51 10.39 -24.66 3.27
C PHE A 51 10.38 -25.83 2.29
N LEU A 52 10.15 -25.57 1.00
CA LEU A 52 10.19 -26.62 -0.03
C LEU A 52 11.52 -27.38 0.06
N ALA A 53 11.40 -28.70 0.21
CA ALA A 53 12.52 -29.59 0.47
C ALA A 53 13.37 -29.75 -0.80
N ASP A 54 14.66 -29.47 -0.65
CA ASP A 54 15.71 -29.60 -1.66
C ASP A 54 17.04 -29.83 -0.94
N ASP A 55 18.11 -30.01 -1.70
CA ASP A 55 19.48 -29.93 -1.19
C ASP A 55 19.73 -28.60 -0.43
N GLU A 56 20.57 -28.66 0.61
CA GLU A 56 20.80 -27.54 1.53
C GLU A 56 21.26 -26.27 0.81
N ASP A 57 22.13 -26.41 -0.18
CA ASP A 57 22.64 -25.26 -0.94
C ASP A 57 21.55 -24.66 -1.83
N ALA A 58 20.71 -25.51 -2.43
CA ALA A 58 19.57 -25.05 -3.23
C ALA A 58 18.54 -24.31 -2.36
N GLN A 59 18.24 -24.84 -1.18
CA GLN A 59 17.34 -24.22 -0.22
C GLN A 59 17.88 -22.88 0.27
N ALA A 60 19.17 -22.80 0.60
CA ALA A 60 19.82 -21.55 1.01
C ALA A 60 19.76 -20.48 -0.09
N ARG A 61 20.05 -20.84 -1.35
CA ARG A 61 19.95 -19.93 -2.50
C ARG A 61 18.52 -19.41 -2.70
N ARG A 62 17.51 -20.26 -2.53
CA ARG A 62 16.10 -19.87 -2.64
C ARG A 62 15.71 -18.91 -1.53
N ARG A 63 16.01 -19.23 -0.27
CA ARG A 63 15.72 -18.36 0.89
C ARG A 63 16.30 -16.96 0.73
N ASN A 64 17.54 -16.87 0.22
CA ASN A 64 18.16 -15.59 -0.05
C ASN A 64 17.46 -14.81 -1.16
N ARG A 65 17.07 -15.48 -2.25
CA ARG A 65 16.31 -14.83 -3.34
C ARG A 65 14.93 -14.37 -2.91
N ILE A 66 14.25 -15.12 -2.04
CA ILE A 66 12.98 -14.74 -1.40
C ILE A 66 13.21 -13.53 -0.50
N ALA A 67 14.23 -13.53 0.36
CA ALA A 67 14.54 -12.42 1.24
C ALA A 67 14.85 -11.13 0.45
N SER A 68 15.64 -11.22 -0.62
CA SER A 68 15.89 -10.10 -1.54
C SER A 68 14.61 -9.62 -2.23
N ALA A 69 13.69 -10.53 -2.59
CA ALA A 69 12.41 -10.15 -3.17
C ALA A 69 11.50 -9.43 -2.17
N LEU A 70 11.46 -9.87 -0.92
CA LEU A 70 10.74 -9.17 0.16
C LEU A 70 11.33 -7.78 0.40
N LEU A 71 12.66 -7.65 0.44
CA LEU A 71 13.33 -6.35 0.53
C LEU A 71 12.98 -5.43 -0.66
N GLY A 72 12.96 -5.98 -1.88
CA GLY A 72 12.52 -5.25 -3.07
C GLY A 72 11.06 -4.82 -3.02
N MET A 73 10.18 -5.63 -2.44
CA MET A 73 8.79 -5.26 -2.19
C MET A 73 8.69 -4.11 -1.17
N PHE A 74 9.47 -4.14 -0.08
CA PHE A 74 9.52 -3.02 0.86
C PHE A 74 10.01 -1.73 0.19
N LEU A 75 11.05 -1.83 -0.64
CA LEU A 75 11.53 -0.70 -1.43
C LEU A 75 10.42 -0.16 -2.36
N ALA A 76 9.65 -1.03 -3.01
CA ALA A 76 8.53 -0.62 -3.86
C ALA A 76 7.45 0.15 -3.09
N LEU A 77 7.13 -0.28 -1.87
CA LEU A 77 6.20 0.44 -1.00
C LEU A 77 6.72 1.82 -0.62
N VAL A 78 8.01 1.93 -0.28
CA VAL A 78 8.65 3.22 0.02
C VAL A 78 8.62 4.13 -1.20
N VAL A 79 9.03 3.64 -2.37
CA VAL A 79 9.01 4.42 -3.62
C VAL A 79 7.60 4.86 -3.97
N SER A 80 6.62 3.96 -3.91
CA SER A 80 5.20 4.28 -4.16
C SER A 80 4.68 5.37 -3.21
N ARG A 81 4.99 5.27 -1.91
CA ARG A 81 4.57 6.25 -0.91
C ARG A 81 5.24 7.61 -1.11
N VAL A 82 6.54 7.62 -1.41
CA VAL A 82 7.29 8.85 -1.72
C VAL A 82 6.71 9.52 -2.95
N MET A 83 6.40 8.78 -4.00
CA MET A 83 5.76 9.34 -5.21
C MET A 83 4.39 9.93 -4.90
N GLN A 84 3.54 9.23 -4.14
CA GLN A 84 2.22 9.76 -3.74
C GLN A 84 2.31 11.08 -2.95
N ASN A 85 3.39 11.30 -2.19
CA ASN A 85 3.57 12.50 -1.36
C ASN A 85 4.28 13.64 -2.10
N LEU A 86 5.14 13.34 -3.07
CA LEU A 86 5.92 14.36 -3.80
C LEU A 86 5.29 14.78 -5.12
N MET A 87 4.50 13.91 -5.76
CA MET A 87 3.82 14.24 -7.01
C MET A 87 2.55 15.07 -6.74
N PRO A 88 2.07 15.83 -7.73
CA PRO A 88 0.78 16.52 -7.63
C PRO A 88 -0.32 15.55 -7.20
N HIS A 89 -1.17 15.99 -6.29
CA HIS A 89 -2.27 15.18 -5.80
C HIS A 89 -3.20 14.82 -6.96
N LEU A 90 -3.32 13.52 -7.24
CA LEU A 90 -4.25 13.01 -8.23
C LEU A 90 -5.45 12.41 -7.49
N PRO A 91 -6.66 12.97 -7.66
CA PRO A 91 -7.85 12.44 -7.01
C PRO A 91 -8.13 11.03 -7.51
N ARG A 92 -8.74 10.22 -6.66
CA ARG A 92 -9.22 8.89 -7.07
C ARG A 92 -10.44 9.02 -7.96
N PRO A 93 -10.69 8.07 -8.87
CA PRO A 93 -11.80 8.17 -9.80
C PRO A 93 -13.16 8.38 -9.14
N MET A 94 -13.45 7.70 -8.02
CA MET A 94 -14.69 7.88 -7.24
C MET A 94 -14.89 9.31 -6.70
N HIS A 95 -13.81 10.08 -6.56
CA HIS A 95 -13.78 11.46 -6.07
C HIS A 95 -13.68 12.49 -7.19
N THR A 96 -13.73 12.05 -8.46
CA THR A 96 -13.57 12.92 -9.63
C THR A 96 -14.93 13.22 -10.26
N ALA A 97 -15.31 14.49 -10.27
CA ALA A 97 -16.56 14.94 -10.89
C ALA A 97 -16.58 14.65 -12.41
N GLY A 98 -17.75 14.26 -12.92
CA GLY A 98 -17.99 14.05 -14.36
C GLY A 98 -17.56 12.68 -14.92
N LEU A 99 -17.22 11.71 -14.07
CA LEU A 99 -16.95 10.33 -14.50
C LEU A 99 -18.18 9.41 -14.42
N ASP A 100 -19.29 9.87 -13.82
CA ASP A 100 -20.57 9.16 -13.67
C ASP A 100 -20.42 7.71 -13.16
N LEU A 101 -19.53 7.50 -12.20
CA LEU A 101 -19.27 6.19 -11.61
C LEU A 101 -20.38 5.79 -10.64
N ILE A 102 -20.73 4.50 -10.65
CA ILE A 102 -21.67 3.90 -9.71
C ILE A 102 -20.90 3.33 -8.53
N THR A 103 -21.25 3.75 -7.32
CA THR A 103 -20.69 3.19 -6.08
C THR A 103 -21.26 1.78 -5.85
N PRO A 104 -20.40 0.75 -5.76
CA PRO A 104 -20.87 -0.60 -5.47
C PRO A 104 -21.58 -0.69 -4.11
N ILE A 105 -22.52 -1.61 -3.99
CA ILE A 105 -23.19 -1.89 -2.71
C ILE A 105 -22.15 -2.24 -1.64
N GLY A 106 -22.23 -1.53 -0.51
CA GLY A 106 -21.35 -1.70 0.66
C GLY A 106 -20.00 -0.99 0.57
N ALA A 107 -19.69 -0.30 -0.52
CA ALA A 107 -18.54 0.60 -0.59
C ALA A 107 -18.90 1.95 0.05
N SER A 108 -17.93 2.59 0.72
CA SER A 108 -18.09 3.92 1.29
C SER A 108 -17.47 4.97 0.38
N MET A 109 -18.16 6.09 0.18
CA MET A 109 -17.61 7.21 -0.57
C MET A 109 -16.46 7.91 0.16
N ASP A 110 -16.44 7.89 1.50
CA ASP A 110 -15.38 8.55 2.28
C ASP A 110 -14.06 7.76 2.29
N GLU A 111 -14.06 6.55 1.72
CA GLU A 111 -12.89 5.70 1.70
C GLU A 111 -11.78 6.34 0.85
N LEU A 112 -10.61 6.50 1.47
CA LEU A 112 -9.40 7.05 0.84
C LEU A 112 -9.53 8.51 0.35
N GLN A 113 -10.48 9.27 0.88
CA GLN A 113 -10.56 10.71 0.64
C GLN A 113 -9.26 11.40 1.08
N GLY A 114 -8.74 12.33 0.26
CA GLY A 114 -7.49 13.04 0.50
C GLY A 114 -6.20 12.25 0.19
N TRP A 115 -6.30 10.98 -0.21
CA TRP A 115 -5.13 10.17 -0.58
C TRP A 115 -4.94 10.12 -2.08
N SER A 116 -3.72 10.43 -2.55
CA SER A 116 -3.38 10.38 -3.97
C SER A 116 -3.64 8.98 -4.57
N SER A 117 -4.12 8.95 -5.80
CA SER A 117 -4.41 7.72 -6.55
C SER A 117 -3.15 7.09 -7.17
N PHE A 118 -2.16 7.90 -7.55
CA PHE A 118 -1.00 7.43 -8.33
C PHE A 118 0.30 7.43 -7.51
N PRO A 119 1.16 6.39 -7.65
CA PRO A 119 0.85 5.05 -8.17
C PRO A 119 0.17 4.18 -7.11
N SER A 120 -0.50 3.10 -7.51
CA SER A 120 -1.16 2.20 -6.55
C SER A 120 -0.16 1.40 -5.70
N ASP A 121 -0.22 1.57 -4.38
CA ASP A 121 0.59 0.82 -3.39
C ASP A 121 0.21 -0.67 -3.34
N HIS A 122 -1.07 -0.99 -3.50
CA HIS A 122 -1.58 -2.35 -3.56
C HIS A 122 -1.04 -3.12 -4.77
N ALA A 123 -1.03 -2.47 -5.94
CA ALA A 123 -0.45 -3.06 -7.14
C ALA A 123 1.07 -3.21 -7.02
N ALA A 124 1.76 -2.18 -6.49
CA ALA A 124 3.21 -2.24 -6.27
C ALA A 124 3.62 -3.41 -5.37
N MET A 125 2.96 -3.58 -4.23
CA MET A 125 3.24 -4.65 -3.29
C MET A 125 2.90 -6.04 -3.87
N SER A 126 1.68 -6.23 -4.38
CA SER A 126 1.21 -7.55 -4.80
C SER A 126 1.95 -8.07 -6.03
N LEU A 127 2.27 -7.21 -6.99
CA LEU A 127 3.00 -7.59 -8.21
C LEU A 127 4.51 -7.73 -7.94
N ALA A 128 5.08 -6.99 -6.98
CA ALA A 128 6.43 -7.25 -6.47
C ALA A 128 6.55 -8.66 -5.86
N ILE A 129 5.61 -9.04 -4.99
CA ILE A 129 5.58 -10.39 -4.40
C ILE A 129 5.41 -11.45 -5.48
N SER A 130 4.46 -11.25 -6.40
CA SER A 130 4.19 -12.18 -7.51
C SER A 130 5.43 -12.40 -8.38
N TYR A 131 6.19 -11.33 -8.67
CA TYR A 131 7.46 -11.43 -9.39
C TYR A 131 8.53 -12.19 -8.60
N GLY A 132 8.61 -11.96 -7.29
CA GLY A 132 9.47 -12.74 -6.39
C GLY A 132 9.17 -14.24 -6.45
N ILE A 133 7.89 -14.62 -6.39
CA ILE A 133 7.43 -16.01 -6.52
C ILE A 133 7.78 -16.56 -7.91
N TRP A 134 7.53 -15.80 -8.97
CA TRP A 134 7.81 -16.20 -10.35
C TRP A 134 9.28 -16.55 -10.62
N ARG A 135 10.20 -15.83 -9.97
CA ARG A 135 11.64 -16.10 -10.06
C ARG A 135 12.04 -17.46 -9.48
N GLU A 136 11.28 -18.00 -8.53
CA GLU A 136 11.53 -19.30 -7.92
C GLU A 136 10.69 -20.42 -8.55
N SER A 137 9.46 -20.13 -8.96
CA SER A 137 8.58 -21.08 -9.65
C SER A 137 7.71 -20.35 -10.67
N ARG A 138 7.94 -20.59 -11.96
CA ARG A 138 7.17 -19.96 -13.04
C ARG A 138 5.68 -20.24 -12.94
N LYS A 139 5.30 -21.48 -12.59
CA LYS A 139 3.89 -21.88 -12.45
C LYS A 139 3.21 -21.13 -11.31
N LEU A 140 3.81 -21.13 -10.12
CA LEU A 140 3.26 -20.40 -8.97
C LEU A 140 3.27 -18.89 -9.21
N GLY A 141 4.28 -18.37 -9.91
CA GLY A 141 4.37 -16.97 -10.28
C GLY A 141 3.25 -16.51 -11.19
N ILE A 142 2.93 -17.29 -12.23
CA ILE A 142 1.80 -16.97 -13.13
C ILE A 142 0.49 -16.96 -12.35
N LEU A 143 0.28 -17.93 -11.46
CA LEU A 143 -0.90 -17.96 -10.60
C LEU A 143 -0.94 -16.75 -9.63
N ALA A 144 0.20 -16.38 -9.06
CA ALA A 144 0.32 -15.21 -8.20
C ALA A 144 0.01 -13.90 -8.94
N PHE A 145 0.51 -13.74 -10.17
CA PHE A 145 0.20 -12.59 -11.03
C PHE A 145 -1.29 -12.54 -11.37
N ALA A 146 -1.88 -13.67 -11.76
CA ALA A 146 -3.31 -13.75 -12.03
C ALA A 146 -4.13 -13.38 -10.80
N TRP A 147 -3.74 -13.88 -9.61
CA TRP A 147 -4.37 -13.52 -8.34
C TRP A 147 -4.26 -12.02 -8.04
N ALA A 148 -3.08 -11.44 -8.16
CA ALA A 148 -2.86 -10.01 -7.93
C ALA A 148 -3.69 -9.14 -8.89
N ILE A 149 -3.79 -9.52 -10.17
CA ILE A 149 -4.57 -8.77 -11.16
C ILE A 149 -6.07 -8.90 -10.87
N LEU A 150 -6.57 -10.11 -10.67
CA LEU A 150 -8.02 -10.37 -10.58
C LEU A 150 -8.61 -10.07 -9.20
N VAL A 151 -7.85 -10.29 -8.13
CA VAL A 151 -8.34 -10.21 -6.74
C VAL A 151 -7.88 -8.93 -6.06
N ILE A 152 -6.80 -8.29 -6.52
CA ILE A 152 -6.28 -7.07 -5.87
C ILE A 152 -6.50 -5.85 -6.77
N CYS A 153 -6.13 -5.93 -8.05
CA CYS A 153 -6.18 -4.77 -8.95
C CYS A 153 -7.59 -4.55 -9.53
N LEU A 154 -8.25 -5.58 -10.03
CA LEU A 154 -9.57 -5.45 -10.67
C LEU A 154 -10.65 -4.88 -9.72
N PRO A 155 -10.78 -5.33 -8.45
CA PRO A 155 -11.76 -4.75 -7.53
C PRO A 155 -11.49 -3.28 -7.24
N ARG A 156 -10.23 -2.83 -7.33
CA ARG A 156 -9.85 -1.42 -7.16
C ARG A 156 -10.33 -0.55 -8.32
N VAL A 157 -10.29 -1.06 -9.56
CA VAL A 157 -10.89 -0.37 -10.72
C VAL A 157 -12.41 -0.39 -10.62
N TYR A 158 -12.99 -1.55 -10.28
CA TYR A 158 -14.43 -1.74 -10.14
C TYR A 158 -15.07 -0.76 -9.16
N SER A 159 -14.46 -0.58 -7.99
CA SER A 159 -14.91 0.36 -6.96
C SER A 159 -14.49 1.81 -7.20
N GLY A 160 -13.80 2.12 -8.31
CA GLY A 160 -13.37 3.49 -8.62
C GLY A 160 -12.23 4.01 -7.72
N PHE A 161 -11.46 3.13 -7.07
CA PHE A 161 -10.35 3.54 -6.22
C PHE A 161 -9.09 3.94 -7.00
N HIS A 162 -8.91 3.42 -8.22
CA HIS A 162 -7.74 3.68 -9.05
C HIS A 162 -8.11 3.64 -10.53
N PHE A 163 -7.41 4.44 -11.33
CA PHE A 163 -7.36 4.26 -12.77
C PHE A 163 -6.54 3.01 -13.12
N PRO A 164 -6.79 2.37 -14.27
CA PRO A 164 -5.97 1.24 -14.75
C PRO A 164 -4.47 1.59 -14.82
N SER A 165 -4.11 2.79 -15.27
CA SER A 165 -2.72 3.26 -15.30
C SER A 165 -2.06 3.34 -13.92
N ASP A 166 -2.76 3.71 -12.85
CA ASP A 166 -2.23 3.73 -11.48
C ASP A 166 -1.74 2.33 -11.06
N LEU A 167 -2.50 1.31 -11.44
CA LEU A 167 -2.24 -0.10 -11.12
C LEU A 167 -1.08 -0.64 -11.97
N ILE A 168 -1.05 -0.30 -13.26
CA ILE A 168 0.05 -0.65 -14.16
C ILE A 168 1.35 -0.02 -13.66
N ALA A 169 1.34 1.28 -13.36
CA ALA A 169 2.51 2.00 -12.86
C ALA A 169 2.98 1.45 -11.51
N GLY A 170 2.06 1.23 -10.57
CA GLY A 170 2.37 0.59 -9.29
C GLY A 170 3.01 -0.78 -9.50
N GLY A 171 2.42 -1.62 -10.35
CA GLY A 171 2.95 -2.94 -10.68
C GLY A 171 4.35 -2.91 -11.28
N LEU A 172 4.60 -2.01 -12.24
CA LEU A 172 5.91 -1.81 -12.86
C LEU A 172 6.95 -1.36 -11.83
N ILE A 173 6.61 -0.43 -10.93
CA ILE A 173 7.46 -0.01 -9.82
C ILE A 173 7.80 -1.21 -8.93
N GLY A 174 6.80 -2.03 -8.59
CA GLY A 174 6.97 -3.25 -7.81
C GLY A 174 7.97 -4.22 -8.43
N VAL A 175 7.76 -4.59 -9.68
CA VAL A 175 8.64 -5.49 -10.44
C VAL A 175 10.04 -4.90 -10.57
N ALA A 176 10.16 -3.62 -10.91
CA ALA A 176 11.44 -2.94 -11.06
C ALA A 176 12.23 -2.91 -9.76
N CYS A 177 11.61 -2.60 -8.62
CA CYS A 177 12.30 -2.60 -7.32
C CYS A 177 12.82 -3.99 -6.94
N VAL A 178 12.01 -5.04 -7.13
CA VAL A 178 12.45 -6.42 -6.88
C VAL A 178 13.56 -6.83 -7.83
N TYR A 179 13.44 -6.49 -9.12
CA TYR A 179 14.50 -6.73 -10.09
C TYR A 179 15.81 -6.04 -9.68
N LEU A 180 15.76 -4.75 -9.32
CA LEU A 180 16.95 -3.99 -8.91
C LEU A 180 17.58 -4.57 -7.65
N VAL A 181 16.80 -4.79 -6.59
CA VAL A 181 17.33 -5.37 -5.34
C VAL A 181 17.93 -6.75 -5.57
N THR A 182 17.31 -7.59 -6.39
CA THR A 182 17.82 -8.96 -6.65
C THR A 182 19.06 -8.97 -7.55
N ARG A 183 19.32 -7.89 -8.30
CA ARG A 183 20.56 -7.70 -9.08
C ARG A 183 21.68 -7.07 -8.24
N LEU A 184 21.34 -6.10 -7.40
CA LEU A 184 22.28 -5.32 -6.58
C LEU A 184 22.65 -6.00 -5.27
N VAL A 185 21.85 -6.97 -4.81
CA VAL A 185 22.15 -7.87 -3.70
C VAL A 185 22.47 -9.26 -4.26
N PRO A 186 23.58 -9.45 -5.01
CA PRO A 186 23.94 -10.71 -5.66
C PRO A 186 24.51 -11.73 -4.68
N ARG A 187 24.94 -11.29 -3.49
CA ARG A 187 25.48 -12.18 -2.48
C ARG A 187 24.33 -12.81 -1.73
N PRO A 188 24.46 -14.08 -1.29
CA PRO A 188 23.63 -14.51 -0.20
C PRO A 188 23.73 -13.41 0.86
N LEU A 189 22.62 -12.77 1.25
CA LEU A 189 22.51 -12.39 2.65
C LEU A 189 22.86 -13.71 3.31
N ASN A 190 24.05 -13.86 3.88
CA ASN A 190 24.36 -15.05 4.63
C ASN A 190 23.44 -14.96 5.85
N LEU A 191 22.17 -15.30 5.63
CA LEU A 191 21.09 -15.47 6.60
C LEU A 191 21.33 -16.75 7.40
N ARG A 192 22.56 -17.28 7.36
CA ARG A 192 23.32 -17.56 8.58
C ARG A 192 23.43 -16.28 9.41
N LEU A 193 22.29 -15.76 9.86
CA LEU A 193 22.23 -14.67 10.80
C LEU A 193 23.21 -15.04 11.92
N PRO A 194 23.99 -14.08 12.46
CA PRO A 194 24.85 -14.33 13.62
C PRO A 194 24.09 -14.91 14.83
N LEU A 195 22.76 -14.91 14.75
CA LEU A 195 21.84 -15.55 15.67
C LEU A 195 21.82 -17.09 15.55
N GLN A 196 22.04 -17.73 14.38
CA GLN A 196 21.93 -19.20 14.24
C GLN A 196 22.86 -19.99 15.15
N ASN A 197 24.00 -19.41 15.54
CA ASN A 197 24.96 -20.02 16.48
C ASN A 197 24.64 -19.69 17.97
N ARG A 198 23.54 -18.98 18.24
CA ARG A 198 23.09 -18.65 19.60
C ARG A 198 21.92 -19.55 20.02
N PRO A 199 21.76 -19.85 21.32
CA PRO A 199 20.78 -20.82 21.83
C PRO A 199 19.30 -20.53 21.50
N TYR A 200 18.97 -19.36 20.96
CA TYR A 200 17.60 -18.98 20.58
C TYR A 200 17.47 -18.33 19.21
N GLY A 201 18.54 -18.30 18.40
CA GLY A 201 18.52 -17.43 17.22
C GLY A 201 17.63 -17.89 16.08
N GLN A 202 17.42 -19.20 15.93
CA GLN A 202 16.43 -19.72 15.01
C GLN A 202 15.01 -19.32 15.43
N SER A 203 14.71 -19.43 16.73
CA SER A 203 13.41 -19.02 17.28
C SER A 203 13.17 -17.53 17.07
N ILE A 204 14.14 -16.67 17.41
CA ILE A 204 14.06 -15.21 17.19
C ILE A 204 13.82 -14.91 15.71
N PHE A 205 14.56 -15.55 14.81
CA PHE A 205 14.41 -15.33 13.38
C PHE A 205 13.02 -15.70 12.86
N TYR A 206 12.52 -16.89 13.19
CA TYR A 206 11.21 -17.33 12.71
C TYR A 206 10.06 -16.55 13.36
N THR A 207 10.18 -16.14 14.62
CA THR A 207 9.22 -15.25 15.27
C THR A 207 9.17 -13.89 14.59
N ALA A 208 10.32 -13.27 14.32
CA ALA A 208 10.38 -11.99 13.61
C ALA A 208 9.85 -12.11 12.18
N THR A 209 10.21 -13.19 11.48
CA THR A 209 9.74 -13.47 10.12
C THR A 209 8.22 -13.65 10.11
N PHE A 210 7.66 -14.38 11.07
CA PHE A 210 6.22 -14.55 11.21
C PHE A 210 5.52 -13.20 11.39
N ALA A 211 6.00 -12.34 12.28
CA ALA A 211 5.42 -11.00 12.49
C ALA A 211 5.45 -10.16 11.20
N ILE A 212 6.57 -10.16 10.49
CA ILE A 212 6.71 -9.45 9.20
C ILE A 212 5.73 -10.01 8.16
N LEU A 213 5.68 -11.33 7.99
CA LEU A 213 4.77 -11.97 7.03
C LEU A 213 3.30 -11.76 7.41
N PHE A 214 2.99 -11.73 8.70
CA PHE A 214 1.65 -11.40 9.19
C PHE A 214 1.26 -9.97 8.81
N TRP A 215 2.13 -8.97 9.04
CA TRP A 215 1.86 -7.60 8.62
C TRP A 215 1.77 -7.43 7.10
N ILE A 216 2.56 -8.18 6.33
CA ILE A 216 2.41 -8.25 4.88
C ILE A 216 1.04 -8.84 4.52
N ALA A 217 0.61 -9.92 5.17
CA ALA A 217 -0.67 -10.56 4.95
C ALA A 217 -1.87 -9.67 5.33
N THR A 218 -1.71 -8.81 6.34
CA THR A 218 -2.74 -7.83 6.76
C THR A 218 -2.56 -6.45 6.14
N MET A 219 -1.62 -6.30 5.19
CA MET A 219 -1.29 -5.04 4.51
C MET A 219 -1.01 -3.87 5.48
N PHE A 220 -0.42 -4.17 6.64
CA PHE A 220 -0.15 -3.20 7.72
C PHE A 220 -1.41 -2.50 8.24
N GLY A 221 -2.59 -3.16 8.13
CA GLY A 221 -3.87 -2.61 8.55
C GLY A 221 -3.87 -2.15 10.00
N ASP A 222 -3.38 -3.00 10.91
CA ASP A 222 -3.33 -2.70 12.34
C ASP A 222 -2.43 -1.49 12.65
N VAL A 223 -1.24 -1.45 12.01
CA VAL A 223 -0.29 -0.33 12.15
C VAL A 223 -0.93 0.98 11.72
N ARG A 224 -1.66 0.97 10.58
CA ARG A 224 -2.35 2.15 10.07
C ARG A 224 -3.49 2.57 10.98
N SER A 225 -4.25 1.62 11.52
CA SER A 225 -5.36 1.90 12.44
C SER A 225 -4.86 2.57 13.72
N ILE A 226 -3.78 2.05 14.31
CA ILE A 226 -3.15 2.64 15.49
C ILE A 226 -2.62 4.04 15.16
N SER A 227 -1.93 4.19 14.04
CA SER A 227 -1.36 5.48 13.62
C SER A 227 -2.46 6.53 13.47
N LYS A 228 -3.58 6.21 12.83
CA LYS A 228 -4.73 7.12 12.69
C LYS A 228 -5.28 7.54 14.05
N GLY A 229 -5.51 6.61 14.96
CA GLY A 229 -6.00 6.93 16.31
C GLY A 229 -5.04 7.84 17.09
N LEU A 230 -3.72 7.65 16.96
CA LEU A 230 -2.73 8.54 17.59
C LEU A 230 -2.77 9.96 17.01
N PHE A 231 -2.91 10.09 15.68
CA PHE A 231 -3.05 11.41 15.05
C PHE A 231 -4.35 12.10 15.45
N GLU A 232 -5.46 11.37 15.55
CA GLU A 232 -6.76 11.91 16.01
C GLU A 232 -6.66 12.42 17.45
N VAL A 233 -6.02 11.66 18.35
CA VAL A 233 -5.79 12.11 19.75
C VAL A 233 -4.88 13.34 19.81
N ALA A 234 -3.82 13.38 19.00
CA ALA A 234 -2.93 14.54 18.95
C ALA A 234 -3.66 15.80 18.44
N ALA A 235 -4.47 15.67 17.39
CA ALA A 235 -5.26 16.76 16.83
C ALA A 235 -6.31 17.28 17.83
N LEU A 236 -6.96 16.39 18.59
CA LEU A 236 -7.88 16.80 19.66
C LEU A 236 -7.17 17.56 20.79
N GLY A 237 -5.92 17.20 21.10
CA GLY A 237 -5.09 17.91 22.06
C GLY A 237 -4.72 19.33 21.60
N GLU A 238 -4.50 19.53 20.30
CA GLU A 238 -4.23 20.86 19.72
C GLU A 238 -5.48 21.75 19.73
N VAL A 239 -6.66 21.22 19.37
CA VAL A 239 -7.94 21.96 19.37
C VAL A 239 -8.34 22.39 20.79
N GLN A 240 -8.13 21.54 21.81
CA GLN A 240 -8.39 21.90 23.20
C GLN A 240 -7.43 22.97 23.74
N TYR A 241 -6.20 23.06 23.21
CA TYR A 241 -5.25 24.10 23.59
C TYR A 241 -5.66 25.46 23.01
N GLU A 242 -6.10 25.49 21.76
CA GLU A 242 -6.57 26.69 21.05
C GLU A 242 -7.85 27.29 21.67
N GLU A 243 -8.77 26.45 22.17
CA GLU A 243 -9.96 26.91 22.92
C GLU A 243 -9.63 27.37 24.35
N SER A 244 -8.44 27.05 24.87
CA SER A 244 -8.03 27.40 26.24
C SER A 244 -7.15 28.66 26.33
N GLU A 245 -6.80 29.29 25.21
CA GLU A 245 -6.13 30.58 25.23
C GLU A 245 -7.06 31.64 25.85
N PRO A 246 -6.66 32.30 26.95
CA PRO A 246 -7.48 33.32 27.57
C PRO A 246 -7.63 34.51 26.61
N GLU A 247 -8.86 35.00 26.42
CA GLU A 247 -9.10 36.25 25.69
C GLU A 247 -8.19 37.36 26.23
N PRO A 248 -7.55 38.16 25.36
CA PRO A 248 -6.72 39.27 25.81
C PRO A 248 -7.58 40.25 26.61
N GLU A 249 -7.18 40.52 27.85
CA GLU A 249 -7.91 41.47 28.71
C GLU A 249 -8.09 42.83 27.99
N PRO A 250 -9.31 43.37 27.94
CA PRO A 250 -9.55 44.64 27.29
C PRO A 250 -9.07 45.77 28.21
N GLY A 251 -7.80 46.16 28.11
CA GLY A 251 -7.34 47.28 28.93
C GLY A 251 -5.84 47.53 29.05
N GLN A 252 -5.09 47.58 27.95
CA GLN A 252 -3.82 48.34 27.94
C GLN A 252 -3.76 49.22 26.69
N GLY A 253 -4.43 50.37 26.79
CA GLY A 253 -4.32 51.45 25.83
C GLY A 253 -2.90 52.02 25.83
N PHE A 254 -2.17 51.82 24.74
CA PHE A 254 -0.98 52.60 24.46
C PHE A 254 -1.40 54.04 24.14
N ALA A 255 -1.02 54.97 25.03
CA ALA A 255 -1.11 56.39 24.79
C ALA A 255 -0.23 56.76 23.59
N ALA A 256 -0.87 57.12 22.46
CA ALA A 256 -0.18 57.72 21.33
C ALA A 256 0.18 59.18 21.68
N VAL A 257 1.47 59.43 21.85
CA VAL A 257 2.04 60.79 21.92
C VAL A 257 1.97 61.40 20.52
N ALA A 258 1.23 62.50 20.39
CA ALA A 258 1.16 63.29 19.16
C ALA A 258 2.46 64.10 18.94
N PRO A 259 2.94 64.29 17.69
CA PRO A 259 4.03 65.20 17.41
C PRO A 259 3.53 66.64 17.29
N LEU A 260 4.33 67.55 17.86
CA LEU A 260 4.20 69.00 17.74
C LEU A 260 4.60 69.51 16.34
N ASP A 261 3.87 70.54 15.92
CA ASP A 261 4.16 71.63 14.97
C ASP A 261 4.22 71.35 13.45
N ALA A 262 3.37 72.05 12.68
CA ALA A 262 3.71 73.38 12.15
C ALA A 262 2.54 74.06 11.41
N SER A 263 2.40 75.38 11.67
CA SER A 263 1.68 76.48 11.00
C SER A 263 0.39 76.98 11.64
#